data_AF-A0A392TMF2-F1
#
_entry.id   AF-A0A392TMF2-F1
#
_cell.length_a   1.000
_cell.length_b   1.000
_cell.length_c   1.000
_cell.angle_alpha   90.00
_cell.angle_beta   90.00
_cell.angle_gamma   90.00
#
_symmetry.space_group_name_H-M   'P 1'
#
loop_
_entity.id
_entity.type
_entity.pdbx_description
1 polymer ?
#
loop_
_entity_poly.entity_id
_entity_poly.type
_entity_poly.pdbx_seq_one_letter_code
_entity_poly.pdbx_strand_id
1 'polypeptide(L)' 'MYKILAKVLANRLRLVVGGVIYETQSAFVKDRQILDGILLVNEVVDEARKFMKELLLFKVDFEKAYDSVDWG' A
#
# COMPACT_ATOMS: atom_id res chain seq x y z
N MET A 1 -16.27 -22.60 8.63
CA MET A 1 -16.92 -22.37 7.31
C MET A 1 -16.60 -21.00 6.73
N TYR A 2 -16.96 -19.88 7.38
CA TYR A 2 -16.68 -18.50 6.90
C TYR A 2 -15.21 -18.25 6.49
N LYS A 3 -14.22 -18.62 7.31
CA LYS A 3 -12.80 -18.44 6.99
C LYS A 3 -12.36 -19.14 5.70
N ILE A 4 -12.98 -20.28 5.37
CA ILE A 4 -12.68 -21.04 4.15
C ILE A 4 -13.20 -20.26 2.94
N LEU A 5 -14.45 -19.78 3.01
CA LEU A 5 -15.05 -18.97 1.96
C LEU A 5 -14.27 -17.66 1.73
N ALA A 6 -13.91 -16.96 2.81
CA ALA A 6 -13.09 -15.76 2.75
C ALA A 6 -11.73 -16.04 2.07
N LYS A 7 -11.08 -17.17 2.39
CA LYS A 7 -9.81 -17.55 1.78
C LYS A 7 -9.96 -17.85 0.28
N VAL A 8 -11.03 -18.52 -0.13
CA VAL A 8 -11.33 -18.78 -1.54
C VAL A 8 -11.51 -17.45 -2.31
N LEU A 9 -12.29 -16.51 -1.75
CA LEU A 9 -12.48 -15.18 -2.35
C LEU A 9 -11.17 -14.40 -2.43
N ALA A 10 -10.38 -14.36 -1.36
CA ALA A 10 -9.08 -13.68 -1.34
C ALA A 10 -8.12 -14.26 -2.39
N ASN A 11 -8.09 -15.59 -2.56
CA ASN A 11 -7.26 -16.23 -3.58
C ASN A 11 -7.69 -15.87 -5.01
N ARG A 12 -9.00 -15.69 -5.26
CA ARG A 12 -9.50 -15.23 -6.56
C ARG A 12 -9.16 -13.77 -6.82
N LEU A 13 -9.37 -12.90 -5.82
CA LEU A 13 -9.04 -11.47 -5.92
C LEU A 13 -7.55 -11.22 -6.15
N ARG A 14 -6.69 -12.05 -5.56
CA ARG A 14 -5.24 -11.98 -5.76
C ARG A 14 -4.82 -12.02 -7.23
N LEU A 15 -5.58 -12.70 -8.10
CA LEU A 15 -5.26 -12.83 -9.52
C LEU A 15 -5.47 -11.52 -10.30
N VAL A 16 -6.34 -10.63 -9.81
CA VAL A 16 -6.74 -9.41 -10.51
C VAL A 16 -6.27 -8.13 -9.83
N VAL A 17 -6.05 -8.17 -8.51
CA VAL A 17 -5.73 -6.97 -7.71
C VAL A 17 -4.48 -6.25 -8.23
N GLY A 18 -3.49 -6.99 -8.75
CA GLY A 18 -2.26 -6.42 -9.29
C GLY A 18 -2.47 -5.52 -10.52
N GLY A 19 -3.57 -5.71 -11.26
CA GLY A 19 -3.95 -4.83 -12.38
C GLY A 19 -4.87 -3.67 -11.98
N VAL A 20 -5.29 -3.59 -10.72
CA VAL A 20 -6.19 -2.54 -10.20
C VAL A 20 -5.44 -1.52 -9.35
N ILE A 21 -4.38 -1.95 -8.65
CA ILE A 21 -3.57 -1.11 -7.76
C ILE A 21 -2.31 -0.60 -8.45
N TYR A 22 -1.80 0.55 -7.99
CA TYR A 22 -0.51 1.08 -8.44
C TYR A 22 0.68 0.26 -7.91
N GLU A 23 1.82 0.32 -8.60
CA GLU A 23 3.06 -0.39 -8.21
C GLU A 23 3.57 0.02 -6.83
N THR A 24 3.35 1.27 -6.43
CA THR A 24 3.76 1.83 -5.13
C THR A 24 2.92 1.31 -3.96
N GLN A 25 1.78 0.65 -4.21
CA GLN A 25 0.96 0.03 -3.16
C GLN A 25 1.52 -1.35 -2.78
N SER A 26 2.33 -1.42 -1.72
CA SER A 26 3.04 -2.65 -1.32
C SER A 26 2.33 -3.50 -0.27
N ALA A 27 1.48 -2.91 0.57
CA ALA A 27 0.87 -3.60 1.70
C ALA A 27 -0.09 -4.72 1.27
N PHE A 28 0.06 -5.91 1.87
CA PHE A 28 -0.78 -7.11 1.63
C PHE A 28 -0.79 -7.64 0.19
N VAL A 29 0.13 -7.19 -0.66
CA VAL A 29 0.27 -7.68 -2.04
C VAL A 29 1.36 -8.75 -2.09
N LYS A 30 1.11 -9.83 -2.81
CA LYS A 30 2.12 -10.88 -3.01
C LYS A 30 3.32 -10.28 -3.77
N ASP A 31 4.52 -10.71 -3.38
CA ASP A 31 5.77 -10.38 -4.06
C ASP A 31 6.13 -8.88 -4.00
N ARG A 32 5.52 -8.11 -3.09
CA ARG A 32 5.89 -6.72 -2.75
C ARG A 32 6.32 -6.62 -1.30
N GLN A 33 7.37 -5.86 -1.00
CA GLN A 33 7.88 -5.71 0.37
C GLN A 33 7.63 -4.30 0.89
N ILE A 34 7.38 -4.20 2.20
CA ILE A 34 7.22 -2.89 2.86
C ILE A 34 8.51 -2.06 2.82
N LEU A 35 9.66 -2.73 2.78
CA LEU A 35 10.98 -2.11 2.72
C LEU A 35 11.21 -1.33 1.42
N ASP A 36 10.59 -1.75 0.31
CA ASP A 36 10.72 -1.07 -0.98
C ASP A 36 10.22 0.38 -0.90
N GLY A 37 9.09 0.60 -0.19
CA GLY A 37 8.56 1.94 0.03
C GLY A 37 9.41 2.79 0.98
N ILE A 38 10.03 2.17 1.99
CA ILE A 38 10.95 2.85 2.91
C ILE A 38 12.21 3.29 2.17
N LEU A 39 12.78 2.43 1.32
CA LEU A 39 13.95 2.77 0.51
C LEU A 39 13.66 3.93 -0.43
N LEU A 40 12.53 3.87 -1.16
CA LEU A 40 12.12 4.94 -2.08
C LEU A 40 12.01 6.30 -1.38
N VAL A 41 11.38 6.35 -0.19
CA VAL A 41 11.27 7.60 0.57
C VAL A 41 12.63 8.13 1.01
N ASN A 42 13.55 7.26 1.46
CA ASN A 42 14.89 7.69 1.84
C ASN A 42 15.65 8.27 0.64
N GLU A 43 15.58 7.64 -0.54
CA GLU A 43 16.22 8.15 -1.75
C GLU A 43 15.68 9.53 -2.16
N VAL A 44 14.35 9.72 -2.11
CA VAL A 44 13.71 11.01 -2.42
C VAL A 44 14.15 12.11 -1.42
N VAL A 45 14.21 11.78 -0.13
CA VAL A 45 14.66 12.72 0.91
C VAL A 45 16.14 13.09 0.72
N ASP A 46 16.99 12.10 0.45
CA ASP A 46 18.42 12.30 0.21
C ASP A 46 18.67 13.13 -1.05
N GLU A 47 17.91 12.90 -2.12
CA GLU A 47 17.98 13.69 -3.34
C GLU A 47 17.56 15.16 -3.09
N ALA A 48 16.43 15.37 -2.41
CA ALA A 48 15.97 16.71 -2.06
C ALA A 48 17.03 17.47 -1.25
N ARG A 49 17.65 16.80 -0.27
CA ARG A 49 18.75 17.35 0.53
C ARG A 49 19.96 17.71 -0.33
N LYS A 50 20.36 16.81 -1.24
CA LYS A 50 21.52 17.02 -2.13
C LYS A 50 21.36 18.23 -3.04
N PHE A 51 20.14 18.47 -3.53
CA PHE A 51 19.84 19.57 -4.44
C PHE A 51 19.24 20.81 -3.76
N MET A 52 19.24 20.85 -2.42
CA MET A 52 18.65 21.94 -1.63
C MET A 52 17.21 22.27 -2.05
N LYS A 53 16.43 21.24 -2.40
CA LYS A 53 15.02 21.39 -2.76
C LYS A 53 14.16 21.33 -1.51
N GLU A 54 13.16 22.19 -1.45
CA GLU A 54 12.11 22.09 -0.44
C GLU A 54 11.29 20.80 -0.65
N LEU A 55 10.99 20.10 0.43
CA LEU A 55 10.23 18.85 0.43
C LEU A 55 9.07 18.97 1.43
N LEU A 56 7.89 18.51 1.03
CA LEU A 56 6.75 18.29 1.91
C LEU A 56 6.43 16.78 1.94
N LEU A 57 6.48 16.18 3.12
CA LEU A 57 5.99 14.81 3.32
C LEU A 57 4.57 14.84 3.86
N PHE A 58 3.62 14.36 3.07
CA PHE A 58 2.23 14.23 3.50
C PHE A 58 1.95 12.80 3.96
N LYS A 59 1.83 12.63 5.28
CA LYS A 59 1.49 11.34 5.90
C LYS A 59 0.04 11.37 6.36
N VAL A 60 -0.75 10.41 5.88
CA VAL A 60 -2.17 10.22 6.25
C VAL A 60 -2.36 8.79 6.72
N ASP A 61 -3.27 8.62 7.67
CA ASP A 61 -3.74 7.32 8.15
C ASP A 61 -5.26 7.36 8.33
N PHE A 62 -5.91 6.21 8.22
CA PHE A 62 -7.36 6.10 8.38
C PHE A 62 -7.71 5.58 9.77
N GLU A 63 -8.48 6.36 10.54
CA GLU A 63 -9.07 5.84 11.78
C GLU A 63 -10.08 4.74 11.46
N LYS A 64 -9.88 3.56 12.04
CA LYS A 64 -10.75 2.38 11.90
C LYS A 64 -11.13 2.09 10.44
N ALA A 65 -10.11 1.94 9.59
CA ALA A 65 -10.26 1.81 8.15
C ALA A 65 -11.34 0.81 7.68
N TYR A 66 -11.55 -0.31 8.39
CA TYR A 66 -12.58 -1.30 8.05
C TYR A 66 -13.99 -0.91 8.50
N ASP A 67 -14.12 -0.17 9.60
CA ASP A 67 -15.41 0.28 10.14
C ASP A 67 -15.95 1.48 9.35
N SER A 68 -15.05 2.27 8.76
CA SER A 68 -15.34 3.48 8.00
C SER A 68 -15.73 3.21 6.53
N VAL A 69 -15.76 1.94 6.09
CA VAL A 69 -16.22 1.57 4.74
C VAL A 69 -17.74 1.65 4.69
N ASP A 70 -18.28 2.34 3.67
CA ASP A 70 -19.71 2.23 3.35
C ASP A 70 -19.97 0.88 2.68
N TRP A 71 -20.72 0.01 3.35
CA TRP A 71 -21.01 -1.35 2.91
C TRP A 71 -22.27 -1.46 2.04
N GLY A 72 -22.99 -0.36 1.81
CA GLY A 72 -24.27 -0.30 1.11
C GLY A 72 -25.48 -0.14 2.03
#